data_AF-A0A967MV72-F1
#
_entry.id   AF-A0A967MV72-F1
#
_cell.length_a   1.000
_cell.length_b   1.000
_cell.length_c   1.000
_cell.angle_alpha   90.00
_cell.angle_beta   90.00
_cell.angle_gamma   90.00
#
_symmetry.space_group_name_H-M   'P 1'
#
loop_
_entity.id
_entity.type
_entity.pdbx_description
1 polymer ?
#
loop_
_entity_poly.entity_id
_entity_poly.type
_entity_poly.pdbx_seq_one_letter_code
_entity_poly.pdbx_strand_id
1 'polypeptide(L)'
;AYAAPSGYVFITLGLFLLLESEAELAVVLGHEIAHVTEGDYIEALKTNLALGVAADLLKSEGVEGMDDATLDRLVTAGVRLYGIGLAREDEFNADRVGVVLAARAGYDPWALLITLTLLD
;
A
#
# COMPACT_ATOMS: atom_id res chain seq x y z
N ALA A 1 -3.48 1.82 4.57
CA ALA A 1 -4.16 1.88 3.26
C ALA A 1 -3.95 0.50 2.65
N TYR A 2 -3.95 0.31 1.33
CA TYR A 2 -3.27 -0.87 0.77
C TYR A 2 -2.77 -0.56 -0.63
N ALA A 3 -1.68 -1.19 -1.03
CA ALA A 3 -1.26 -1.20 -2.41
C ALA A 3 -1.70 -2.47 -3.14
N ALA A 4 -2.04 -2.32 -4.42
CA ALA A 4 -2.20 -3.44 -5.32
C ALA A 4 -0.99 -3.56 -6.26
N PRO A 5 -0.76 -4.75 -6.81
CA PRO A 5 0.24 -4.98 -7.85
C PRO A 5 -0.07 -4.08 -9.05
N SER A 6 0.98 -3.78 -9.81
CA SER A 6 0.97 -2.77 -10.89
C SER A 6 1.08 -1.31 -10.43
N GLY A 7 1.34 -1.06 -9.14
CA GLY A 7 1.68 0.27 -8.62
C GLY A 7 0.48 1.12 -8.21
N TYR A 8 -0.69 0.49 -8.04
CA TYR A 8 -1.88 1.18 -7.54
C TYR A 8 -1.85 1.26 -6.03
N VAL A 9 -2.11 2.44 -5.49
CA VAL A 9 -2.29 2.66 -4.04
C VAL A 9 -3.73 3.04 -3.80
N PHE A 10 -4.39 2.29 -2.92
CA PHE A 10 -5.78 2.49 -2.54
C PHE A 10 -5.84 3.04 -1.11
N ILE A 11 -6.50 4.18 -0.96
CA ILE A 11 -6.81 4.77 0.34
C ILE A 11 -8.28 4.48 0.64
N THR A 12 -8.55 3.89 1.81
CA THR A 12 -9.93 3.69 2.25
C THR A 12 -10.55 5.03 2.64
N LEU A 13 -11.84 5.22 2.37
CA LEU A 13 -12.53 6.45 2.76
C LEU A 13 -12.49 6.68 4.28
N GLY A 14 -12.58 5.61 5.08
CA GLY A 14 -12.48 5.70 6.54
C GLY A 14 -11.13 6.27 7.01
N LEU A 15 -10.02 5.77 6.44
CA LEU A 15 -8.70 6.30 6.72
C LEU A 15 -8.58 7.76 6.28
N PHE A 16 -9.01 8.06 5.06
CA PHE A 16 -8.94 9.42 4.51
C PHE A 16 -9.67 10.46 5.39
N LEU A 17 -10.80 10.08 5.98
CA LEU A 17 -11.58 10.95 6.87
C LEU A 17 -10.98 11.12 8.27
N LEU A 18 -10.03 10.26 8.68
CA LEU A 18 -9.32 10.36 9.95
C LEU A 18 -8.07 11.25 9.87
N LEU A 19 -7.49 11.40 8.68
CA LEU A 19 -6.28 12.20 8.49
C LEU A 19 -6.61 13.69 8.58
N GLU A 20 -5.86 14.42 9.39
CA GLU A 20 -6.11 15.84 9.66
C GLU A 20 -5.19 16.77 8.84
N SER A 21 -4.20 16.21 8.15
CA SER A 21 -3.25 16.98 7.35
C SER A 21 -2.78 16.26 6.09
N GLU A 22 -2.35 17.04 5.09
CA GLU A 22 -1.71 16.49 3.89
C GLU A 22 -0.39 15.78 4.22
N ALA A 23 0.29 16.17 5.31
CA ALA A 23 1.51 15.51 5.75
C ALA A 23 1.23 14.08 6.24
N GLU A 24 0.15 13.88 7.00
CA GLU A 24 -0.30 12.55 7.41
C GLU A 24 -0.67 11.69 6.20
N LEU A 25 -1.40 12.25 5.23
CA LEU A 25 -1.69 11.56 3.98
C LEU A 25 -0.42 11.20 3.20
N ALA A 26 0.55 12.12 3.10
CA ALA A 26 1.79 11.90 2.38
C ALA A 26 2.62 10.77 3.00
N VAL A 27 2.64 10.65 4.33
CA VAL A 27 3.33 9.56 5.01
C VAL A 27 2.62 8.23 4.76
N VAL A 28 1.28 8.18 4.86
CA VAL A 28 0.51 6.95 4.53
C VAL A 28 0.79 6.52 3.09
N LEU A 29 0.72 7.44 2.13
CA LEU A 29 1.02 7.14 0.73
C LEU A 29 2.48 6.69 0.55
N GLY A 30 3.42 7.33 1.23
CA GLY A 30 4.84 6.96 1.18
C GLY A 30 5.08 5.54 1.70
N HIS A 31 4.41 5.15 2.78
CA HIS A 31 4.45 3.80 3.34
C HIS A 31 3.90 2.77 2.33
N GLU A 32 2.73 3.01 1.74
CA GLU A 32 2.16 2.10 0.73
C GLU A 32 3.03 2.00 -0.54
N ILE A 33 3.62 3.12 -0.98
CA ILE A 33 4.56 3.13 -2.10
C ILE A 33 5.79 2.28 -1.78
N ALA A 34 6.29 2.32 -0.54
CA ALA A 34 7.43 1.50 -0.13
C ALA A 34 7.12 0.00 -0.30
N HIS A 35 5.96 -0.47 0.18
CA HIS A 35 5.54 -1.86 -0.02
C HIS A 35 5.42 -2.27 -1.49
N VAL A 36 4.95 -1.37 -2.36
CA VAL A 36 4.93 -1.62 -3.82
C VAL A 36 6.35 -1.80 -4.35
N THR A 37 7.24 -0.86 -4.00
CA THR A 37 8.59 -0.82 -4.58
C THR A 37 9.47 -1.96 -4.14
N GLU A 38 9.29 -2.44 -2.90
CA GLU A 38 10.04 -3.57 -2.34
C GLU A 38 9.39 -4.91 -2.69
N GLY A 39 8.10 -4.92 -3.05
CA GLY A 39 7.39 -6.11 -3.50
C GLY A 39 6.88 -7.00 -2.37
N ASP A 40 6.75 -6.45 -1.16
CA ASP A 40 6.42 -7.17 0.09
C ASP A 40 5.14 -8.00 -0.04
N TYR A 41 4.10 -7.44 -0.66
CA TYR A 41 2.84 -8.15 -0.90
C TYR A 41 3.00 -9.38 -1.82
N ILE A 42 3.89 -9.31 -2.80
CA ILE A 42 4.18 -10.43 -3.71
C ILE A 42 4.97 -11.51 -2.95
N GLU A 43 5.91 -11.13 -2.10
CA GLU A 43 6.66 -12.05 -1.24
C GLU A 43 5.76 -12.74 -0.22
N ALA A 44 4.88 -11.97 0.42
CA ALA A 44 3.89 -12.50 1.37
C ALA A 44 2.92 -13.47 0.70
N LEU A 45 2.45 -13.18 -0.52
CA LEU A 45 1.61 -14.12 -1.29
C LEU A 45 2.33 -15.42 -1.66
N LYS A 46 3.61 -15.33 -2.06
CA LYS A 46 4.44 -16.52 -2.35
C LYS A 46 4.60 -17.39 -1.11
N THR A 47 4.84 -16.76 0.04
CA THR A 47 5.03 -17.42 1.34
C THR A 47 3.74 -18.10 1.83
N ASN A 48 2.58 -17.47 1.60
CA ASN A 48 1.27 -18.01 1.97
C ASN A 48 0.71 -19.07 1.00
N LEU A 49 1.53 -19.62 0.08
CA LEU A 49 1.12 -20.61 -0.93
C LEU A 49 -0.04 -20.17 -1.84
N ALA A 50 -0.40 -18.88 -1.84
CA ALA A 50 -1.43 -18.28 -2.70
C ALA A 50 -0.89 -18.00 -4.11
N LEU A 51 -0.15 -18.97 -4.67
CA LEU A 51 0.61 -18.83 -5.92
C LEU A 51 -0.29 -18.46 -7.12
N GLY A 52 -1.56 -18.90 -7.12
CA GLY A 52 -2.52 -18.52 -8.16
C GLY A 52 -2.86 -17.03 -8.15
N VAL A 53 -3.04 -16.44 -6.96
CA VAL A 53 -3.30 -15.00 -6.81
C VAL A 53 -2.05 -14.20 -7.18
N ALA A 54 -0.87 -14.63 -6.73
CA ALA A 54 0.40 -14.00 -7.10
C ALA A 54 0.64 -13.99 -8.62
N ALA A 55 0.33 -15.10 -9.30
CA ALA A 55 0.52 -15.23 -10.75
C ALA A 55 -0.43 -14.34 -11.56
N ASP A 56 -1.68 -14.16 -11.11
CA ASP A 56 -2.64 -13.27 -11.77
C ASP A 56 -2.28 -11.79 -11.54
N LEU A 57 -1.75 -11.47 -10.36
CA LEU A 57 -1.29 -10.14 -10.00
C LEU A 57 -0.02 -9.68 -10.74
N LEU A 58 0.88 -10.61 -11.04
CA LEU A 58 2.05 -10.33 -11.88
C LEU A 58 1.70 -10.07 -13.35
N LYS A 59 0.50 -10.45 -13.79
CA LYS A 59 0.03 -10.31 -15.18
C LYS A 59 -0.80 -9.05 -15.42
N SER A 60 -1.23 -8.33 -14.38
CA SER A 60 -1.95 -7.07 -14.57
C SER A 60 -0.94 -6.00 -15.02
N GLU A 61 -0.96 -5.64 -16.30
CA GLU A 61 -0.18 -4.53 -16.86
C GLU A 61 -1.09 -3.31 -17.05
N GLY A 62 -0.99 -2.31 -16.15
CA GLY A 62 -1.52 -0.94 -16.33
C GLY A 62 -3.06 -0.78 -16.43
N VAL A 63 -3.55 0.44 -16.12
CA VAL A 63 -5.00 0.79 -16.08
C VAL A 63 -5.49 1.61 -17.27
N GLU A 64 -4.64 1.98 -18.23
CA GLU A 64 -5.11 2.72 -19.41
C GLU A 64 -6.06 1.86 -20.28
N GLY A 65 -7.35 2.22 -20.28
CA GLY A 65 -8.40 1.56 -21.06
C GLY A 65 -9.04 0.34 -20.38
N MET A 66 -8.89 0.17 -19.06
CA MET A 66 -9.42 -0.98 -18.35
C MET A 66 -10.95 -1.04 -18.33
N ASP A 67 -11.49 -2.24 -18.57
CA ASP A 67 -12.91 -2.54 -18.39
C ASP A 67 -13.26 -2.70 -16.90
N ASP A 68 -14.54 -2.56 -16.56
CA ASP A 68 -15.04 -2.70 -15.19
C ASP A 68 -14.65 -4.04 -14.55
N ALA A 69 -14.54 -5.10 -15.37
CA ALA A 69 -14.15 -6.42 -14.91
C ALA A 69 -12.69 -6.49 -14.43
N THR A 70 -11.78 -5.77 -15.09
CA THR A 70 -10.37 -5.72 -14.68
C THR A 70 -10.21 -4.83 -13.45
N LEU A 71 -10.97 -3.75 -13.33
CA LEU A 71 -10.98 -2.91 -12.13
C LEU A 71 -11.47 -3.70 -10.90
N ASP A 72 -12.56 -4.45 -11.05
CA ASP A 72 -13.10 -5.30 -9.97
C ASP A 72 -12.09 -6.38 -9.52
N ARG A 73 -11.31 -6.92 -10.46
CA ARG A 73 -10.23 -7.86 -10.15
C ARG A 73 -9.10 -7.20 -9.35
N LEU A 74 -8.65 -6.00 -9.74
CA LEU A 74 -7.62 -5.27 -9.00
C LEU A 74 -8.08 -4.94 -7.57
N VAL A 75 -9.30 -4.45 -7.41
CA VAL A 75 -9.88 -4.14 -6.10
C VAL A 75 -9.99 -5.41 -5.25
N THR A 76 -10.52 -6.49 -5.82
CA THR A 76 -10.63 -7.79 -5.12
C THR A 76 -9.27 -8.31 -4.68
N ALA A 77 -8.24 -8.18 -5.53
CA ALA A 77 -6.90 -8.62 -5.20
C ALA A 77 -6.27 -7.73 -4.12
N GLY A 78 -6.44 -6.41 -4.19
CA GLY A 78 -5.98 -5.48 -3.17
C GLY A 78 -6.63 -5.72 -1.79
N VAL A 79 -7.94 -6.00 -1.75
CA VAL A 79 -8.64 -6.40 -0.51
C VAL A 79 -8.07 -7.70 0.07
N ARG A 80 -7.70 -8.67 -0.78
CA ARG A 80 -7.05 -9.90 -0.33
C ARG A 80 -5.66 -9.64 0.23
N LEU A 81 -4.90 -8.73 -0.40
CA LEU A 81 -3.58 -8.32 0.07
C LEU A 81 -3.63 -7.62 1.42
N TYR A 82 -4.62 -6.74 1.63
CA TYR A 82 -4.85 -6.09 2.91
C TYR A 82 -5.07 -7.10 4.06
N GLY A 83 -5.64 -8.27 3.76
CA GLY A 83 -5.83 -9.34 4.75
C GLY A 83 -4.60 -10.22 5.00
N ILE A 84 -3.54 -10.07 4.22
CA ILE A 84 -2.28 -10.83 4.39
C ILE A 84 -1.40 -10.06 5.37
N GLY A 85 -1.02 -10.73 6.47
CA GLY A 85 -0.03 -10.16 7.38
C GLY A 85 1.34 -10.10 6.71
N LEU A 86 1.98 -8.93 6.76
CA LEU A 86 3.36 -8.71 6.34
C LEU A 86 4.33 -9.02 7.48
N ALA A 87 5.61 -9.23 7.15
CA ALA A 87 6.63 -9.40 8.18
C ALA A 87 6.85 -8.06 8.90
N ARG A 88 7.22 -8.13 10.18
CA ARG A 88 7.43 -6.93 10.99
C ARG A 88 8.59 -6.09 10.44
N GLU A 89 9.59 -6.76 9.90
CA GLU A 89 10.74 -6.16 9.25
C GLU A 89 10.34 -5.34 8.00
N ASP A 90 9.35 -5.82 7.24
CA ASP A 90 8.84 -5.15 6.03
C ASP A 90 8.12 -3.86 6.40
N GLU A 91 7.23 -3.91 7.41
CA GLU A 91 6.54 -2.74 7.98
C GLU A 91 7.53 -1.68 8.48
N PHE A 92 8.57 -2.10 9.21
CA PHE A 92 9.62 -1.17 9.67
C PHE A 92 10.40 -0.52 8.51
N ASN A 93 10.66 -1.27 7.44
CA ASN A 93 11.31 -0.69 6.27
C ASN A 93 10.37 0.26 5.53
N ALA A 94 9.09 -0.09 5.40
CA ALA A 94 8.06 0.75 4.78
C ALA A 94 7.88 2.07 5.52
N ASP A 95 7.83 2.07 6.85
CA ASP A 95 7.81 3.28 7.68
C ASP A 95 9.04 4.17 7.42
N ARG A 96 10.23 3.55 7.42
CA ARG A 96 11.49 4.27 7.20
C ARG A 96 11.53 4.92 5.82
N VAL A 97 11.14 4.19 4.78
CA VAL A 97 11.11 4.69 3.40
C VAL A 97 10.00 5.73 3.23
N GLY A 98 8.81 5.50 3.79
CA GLY A 98 7.67 6.40 3.72
C GLY A 98 7.97 7.77 4.31
N VAL A 99 8.63 7.82 5.47
CA VAL A 99 9.09 9.08 6.08
C VAL A 99 10.08 9.82 5.17
N VAL A 100 11.03 9.09 4.55
CA VAL A 100 12.00 9.69 3.63
C VAL A 100 11.31 10.24 2.38
N LEU A 101 10.31 9.53 1.84
CA LEU A 101 9.53 9.99 0.69
C LEU A 101 8.70 11.23 1.03
N ALA A 102 8.00 11.23 2.15
CA ALA A 102 7.22 12.38 2.61
C ALA A 102 8.12 13.62 2.83
N ALA A 103 9.26 13.46 3.50
CA ALA A 103 10.22 14.53 3.71
C ALA A 103 10.79 15.08 2.40
N ARG A 104 11.10 14.21 1.44
CA ARG A 104 11.58 14.62 0.10
C ARG A 104 10.51 15.35 -0.71
N ALA A 105 9.24 15.02 -0.48
CA ALA A 105 8.10 15.72 -1.07
C ALA A 105 7.79 17.06 -0.36
N GLY A 106 8.51 17.40 0.72
CA GLY A 106 8.36 18.66 1.45
C GLY A 106 7.35 18.60 2.61
N TYR A 107 6.86 17.42 2.96
CA TYR A 107 5.95 17.21 4.09
C TYR A 107 6.69 16.94 5.40
N ASP A 108 6.01 17.18 6.53
CA ASP A 108 6.58 16.97 7.86
C ASP A 108 6.78 15.47 8.14
N PRO A 109 8.02 15.00 8.34
CA PRO A 109 8.29 13.59 8.66
C PRO A 109 7.69 13.15 10.00
N TRP A 110 7.39 14.08 10.92
CA TRP A 110 6.75 13.77 12.20
C TRP A 110 5.30 13.33 12.06
N ALA A 111 4.68 13.57 10.91
CA ALA A 111 3.32 13.12 10.65
C ALA A 111 3.15 11.59 10.77
N LEU A 112 4.22 10.79 10.58
CA LEU A 112 4.17 9.34 10.83
C LEU A 112 3.72 9.03 12.26
N LEU A 113 4.29 9.72 13.24
CA LEU A 113 3.98 9.47 14.64
C LEU A 113 2.50 9.74 14.94
N ILE A 114 1.97 10.82 14.35
CA ILE A 114 0.55 11.18 14.46
C ILE A 114 -0.31 10.09 13.81
N THR A 115 0.02 9.68 12.58
CA THR A 115 -0.75 8.64 11.88
C THR A 115 -0.75 7.30 12.60
N LEU A 116 0.36 6.90 13.23
CA LEU A 116 0.41 5.66 14.00
C LEU A 116 -0.53 5.71 15.21
N THR A 117 -0.61 6.84 15.90
CA THR A 117 -1.54 7.00 17.04
C THR A 117 -3.02 7.05 16.65
N LEU A 118 -3.34 7.35 15.38
CA LEU A 118 -4.71 7.31 14.86
C LEU A 118 -5.17 5.88 14.50
N LEU A 119 -4.21 4.96 14.35
CA LEU A 119 -4.43 3.59 13.87
C LEU A 119 -4.37 2.52 14.99
N ASP A 120 -3.91 2.89 16.18
CA ASP A 120 -4.00 2.11 17.43
C ASP A 120 -5.39 2.22 18.09
#